data_AF-A0A932FFB9-F1
#
_entry.id   AF-A0A932FFB9-F1
#
_cell.length_a   1.000
_cell.length_b   1.000
_cell.length_c   1.000
_cell.angle_alpha   90.00
_cell.angle_beta   90.00
_cell.angle_gamma   90.00
#
_symmetry.space_group_name_H-M   'P 1'
#
loop_
_entity.id
_entity.type
_entity.pdbx_description
1 polymer ?
#
loop_
_entity_poly.entity_id
_entity_poly.type
_entity_poly.pdbx_seq_one_letter_code
_entity_poly.pdbx_strand_id
1 'polypeptide(L)'
;MAQAHAAGGDGAAAYQRVRGCIAVVQESRFRLTADDGRSLLLTLSSRAGLDNLDLARLHDEDAPVEVRYSGRPGLASGVAHHVARITNGLAPNAH
;
A
#
# COMPACT_ATOMS: atom_id res chain seq x y z
N MET A 1 -8.85 -28.93 -19.63
CA MET A 1 -9.30 -28.71 -18.24
C MET A 1 -9.39 -27.21 -18.01
N ALA A 2 -10.45 -26.77 -17.33
CA ALA A 2 -11.18 -25.52 -17.59
C ALA A 2 -10.43 -24.22 -17.25
N GLN A 3 -10.33 -23.34 -18.26
CA GLN A 3 -10.05 -21.93 -18.09
C GLN A 3 -11.34 -21.22 -17.65
N ALA A 4 -11.24 -20.43 -16.58
CA ALA A 4 -12.33 -19.59 -16.10
C ALA A 4 -12.35 -18.28 -16.91
N HIS A 5 -13.38 -18.11 -17.73
CA HIS A 5 -13.74 -16.87 -18.40
C HIS A 5 -15.18 -16.50 -18.02
N ALA A 6 -15.34 -15.46 -17.20
CA ALA A 6 -16.50 -14.57 -17.08
C ALA A 6 -16.16 -13.49 -16.04
N ALA A 7 -16.49 -12.21 -16.13
CA ALA A 7 -16.97 -11.32 -17.18
C ALA A 7 -16.98 -9.92 -16.52
N GLY A 8 -16.59 -8.86 -17.24
CA GLY A 8 -16.76 -7.47 -16.81
C GLY A 8 -15.55 -6.59 -17.11
N GLY A 9 -15.52 -6.02 -18.32
CA GLY A 9 -14.51 -5.04 -18.72
C GLY A 9 -14.95 -3.62 -18.36
N ASP A 10 -14.13 -2.94 -17.56
CA ASP A 10 -13.98 -1.50 -17.52
C ASP A 10 -12.54 -1.27 -17.05
N GLY A 11 -11.74 -0.52 -17.82
CA GLY A 11 -10.27 -0.53 -17.83
C GLY A 11 -9.63 -0.98 -16.50
N ALA A 12 -9.20 -2.25 -16.44
CA ALA A 12 -8.55 -2.81 -15.27
C ALA A 12 -7.24 -2.06 -15.05
N ALA A 13 -7.30 -0.94 -14.32
CA ALA A 13 -6.12 -0.31 -13.76
C ALA A 13 -5.41 -1.41 -13.00
N ALA A 14 -4.29 -1.89 -13.55
CA ALA A 14 -3.54 -2.99 -12.95
C ALA A 14 -3.08 -2.51 -11.57
N TYR A 15 -3.84 -2.89 -10.54
CA TYR A 15 -3.49 -2.58 -9.16
C TYR A 15 -2.25 -3.38 -8.82
N GLN A 16 -1.15 -2.68 -8.63
CA GLN A 16 0.10 -3.25 -8.17
C GLN A 16 0.08 -3.34 -6.65
N ARG A 17 0.71 -4.39 -6.13
CA ARG A 17 0.90 -4.60 -4.69
C ARG A 17 2.36 -4.42 -4.35
N VAL A 18 2.61 -3.68 -3.30
CA VAL A 18 3.95 -3.54 -2.71
C VAL A 18 3.87 -3.71 -1.21
N ARG A 19 4.91 -4.32 -0.65
CA ARG A 19 5.08 -4.51 0.79
C ARG A 19 6.31 -3.75 1.24
N GLY A 20 6.23 -3.10 2.38
CA GLY A 20 7.32 -2.30 2.92
C GLY A 20 6.89 -1.47 4.12
N CYS A 21 7.73 -0.53 4.52
CA CYS A 21 7.46 0.39 5.61
C CYS A 21 7.24 1.80 5.07
N ILE A 22 6.39 2.58 5.74
CA ILE A 22 6.15 3.98 5.39
C ILE A 22 7.33 4.79 5.94
N ALA A 23 8.13 5.38 5.06
CA ALA A 23 9.33 6.13 5.42
C ALA A 23 9.09 7.64 5.56
N VAL A 24 8.05 8.17 4.90
CA VAL A 24 7.66 9.59 4.99
C VAL A 24 6.15 9.68 4.79
N VAL A 25 5.48 10.49 5.61
CA VAL A 25 4.06 10.86 5.43
C VAL A 25 3.97 12.36 5.22
N GLN A 26 3.28 12.79 4.17
CA GLN A 26 2.89 14.16 3.87
C GLN A 26 1.39 14.17 3.52
N GLU A 27 0.71 15.30 3.70
CA GLU A 27 -0.75 15.52 3.65
C GLU A 27 -1.63 14.60 2.78
N SER A 28 -1.18 14.13 1.62
CA SER A 28 -1.89 13.07 0.88
C SER A 28 -0.92 12.16 0.13
N ARG A 29 0.37 12.23 0.46
CA ARG A 29 1.45 11.55 -0.24
C ARG A 29 2.38 10.93 0.77
N PHE A 30 2.73 9.70 0.56
CA PHE A 30 3.66 9.00 1.43
C PHE A 30 4.72 8.29 0.60
N ARG A 31 5.90 8.18 1.17
CA ARG A 31 6.98 7.39 0.59
C ARG A 31 6.99 6.04 1.29
N LEU A 32 6.80 4.98 0.52
CA LEU A 32 6.94 3.62 0.99
C LEU A 32 8.31 3.10 0.56
N THR A 33 9.09 2.60 1.52
CA THR A 33 10.29 1.83 1.25
C THR A 33 9.90 0.37 1.16
N ALA A 34 9.91 -0.18 -0.05
CA ALA A 34 9.63 -1.57 -0.31
C ALA A 34 10.74 -2.47 0.26
N ASP A 35 10.40 -3.72 0.54
CA ASP A 35 11.35 -4.73 1.04
C ASP A 35 12.55 -4.94 0.11
N ASP A 36 12.35 -4.78 -1.21
CA ASP A 36 13.43 -4.80 -2.22
C ASP A 36 14.36 -3.55 -2.19
N GLY A 37 14.21 -2.66 -1.20
CA GLY A 37 14.96 -1.40 -1.10
C GLY A 37 14.50 -0.28 -2.03
N ARG A 38 13.44 -0.51 -2.83
CA ARG A 38 12.86 0.49 -3.73
C ARG A 38 12.00 1.49 -2.95
N SER A 39 12.14 2.78 -3.22
CA SER A 39 11.25 3.80 -2.65
C SER A 39 10.17 4.20 -3.66
N LEU A 40 8.90 4.14 -3.23
CA LEU A 40 7.73 4.47 -4.04
C LEU A 40 7.01 5.67 -3.43
N LEU A 41 6.79 6.70 -4.24
CA LEU A 41 6.03 7.88 -3.86
C LEU A 41 4.56 7.70 -4.23
N LEU A 42 3.75 7.34 -3.25
CA LEU A 42 2.35 7.03 -3.45
C LEU A 42 1.46 8.16 -2.92
N THR A 43 0.44 8.53 -3.70
CA THR A 43 -0.61 9.44 -3.25
C THR A 43 -1.75 8.63 -2.68
N LEU A 44 -2.18 8.90 -1.45
CA LEU A 44 -3.32 8.25 -0.84
C LEU A 44 -4.59 8.66 -1.60
N SER A 45 -5.35 7.68 -2.07
CA SER A 45 -6.67 7.92 -2.62
C SER A 45 -7.65 8.23 -1.49
N SER A 46 -8.56 9.17 -1.73
CA SER A 46 -9.70 9.43 -0.84
C SER A 46 -10.63 8.22 -0.64
N ARG A 47 -10.47 7.15 -1.44
CA ARG A 47 -11.19 5.88 -1.30
C ARG A 47 -10.43 4.82 -0.50
N ALA A 48 -9.23 5.12 -0.01
CA ALA A 48 -8.40 4.14 0.69
C ALA A 48 -8.94 3.76 2.09
N GLY A 49 -9.91 4.52 2.61
CA GLY A 49 -10.50 4.27 3.93
C GLY A 49 -9.54 4.51 5.10
N LEU A 50 -8.42 5.19 4.83
CA LEU A 50 -7.41 5.58 5.81
C LEU A 50 -7.16 7.08 5.69
N ASP A 51 -6.87 7.70 6.81
CA ASP A 51 -6.55 9.11 6.90
C ASP A 51 -5.05 9.31 7.18
N ASN A 52 -4.59 10.57 7.09
CA ASN A 52 -3.22 10.92 7.42
C ASN A 52 -2.80 10.51 8.83
N LEU A 53 -3.75 10.50 9.78
CA LEU A 53 -3.48 10.09 11.15
C LEU A 53 -3.11 8.60 11.22
N ASP A 54 -3.79 7.75 10.45
CA ASP A 54 -3.47 6.32 10.37
C ASP A 54 -2.13 6.08 9.69
N LEU A 55 -1.85 6.81 8.60
CA LEU A 55 -0.54 6.77 7.95
C LEU A 55 0.58 7.20 8.90
N ALA A 56 0.38 8.28 9.65
CA ALA A 56 1.34 8.77 10.63
C ALA A 56 1.58 7.75 11.74
N ARG A 57 0.53 7.07 12.24
CA ARG A 57 0.67 5.97 13.19
C ARG A 57 1.47 4.80 12.61
N LEU A 58 1.18 4.39 11.38
CA LEU A 58 1.91 3.30 10.71
C LEU A 58 3.39 3.65 10.49
N HIS A 59 3.69 4.93 10.24
CA HIS A 59 5.06 5.45 10.14
C HIS A 59 5.76 5.49 11.50
N ASP A 60 5.10 6.00 12.55
CA ASP A 60 5.65 6.09 13.91
C ASP A 60 5.98 4.70 14.49
N GLU A 61 5.14 3.72 14.19
CA GLU A 61 5.32 2.32 14.60
C GLU A 61 6.33 1.54 13.74
N ASP A 62 6.92 2.17 12.70
CA ASP A 62 7.70 1.50 11.63
C ASP A 62 7.03 0.21 11.14
N ALA A 63 5.70 0.23 11.05
CA ALA A 63 4.92 -0.97 10.87
C ALA A 63 5.01 -1.46 9.41
N PRO A 64 5.21 -2.77 9.18
CA PRO A 64 5.15 -3.31 7.82
C PRO A 64 3.73 -3.19 7.29
N VAL A 65 3.59 -2.65 6.07
CA VAL A 65 2.31 -2.44 5.39
C VAL A 65 2.31 -3.07 4.00
N GLU A 66 1.14 -3.55 3.57
CA GLU A 66 0.84 -3.91 2.20
C GLU A 66 0.01 -2.79 1.57
N VAL A 67 0.51 -2.23 0.48
CA VAL A 67 -0.16 -1.16 -0.27
C VAL A 67 -0.58 -1.67 -1.64
N ARG A 68 -1.86 -1.50 -1.97
CA ARG A 68 -2.39 -1.66 -3.33
C ARG A 68 -2.48 -0.29 -3.97
N TYR A 69 -1.75 -0.10 -5.04
CA TYR A 69 -1.72 1.15 -5.77
C TYR A 69 -1.94 0.93 -7.26
N SER A 70 -2.56 1.91 -7.93
CA SER A 70 -2.60 1.98 -9.38
C SER A 70 -1.53 2.98 -9.82
N GLY A 71 -0.61 2.53 -10.67
CA GLY A 71 0.45 3.39 -11.22
C GLY A 71 0.90 2.84 -12.56
N ARG A 72 1.57 3.68 -13.35
CA ARG A 72 2.18 3.22 -14.60
C ARG A 72 3.36 2.31 -14.23
N PRO A 73 3.44 1.07 -14.74
CA PRO A 73 4.57 0.18 -14.46
C PRO A 73 5.88 0.87 -14.88
N GLY A 74 6.85 0.90 -13.97
CA GLY A 74 8.14 1.58 -14.18
C GLY A 74 8.24 3.02 -13.64
N LEU A 75 7.14 3.64 -13.19
CA LEU A 75 7.22 4.86 -12.40
C LEU A 75 7.29 4.51 -10.91
N ALA A 76 8.22 5.17 -10.19
CA ALA A 76 8.28 5.15 -8.73
C ALA A 76 7.15 5.98 -8.08
N SER A 77 6.00 6.11 -8.74
CA SER A 77 4.85 6.86 -8.26
C SER A 77 3.51 6.27 -8.70
N GLY A 78 2.50 6.48 -7.87
CA GLY A 78 1.16 5.94 -8.11
C GLY A 78 0.13 6.43 -7.10
N VAL A 79 -1.12 5.99 -7.25
CA VAL A 79 -2.21 6.28 -6.33
C VAL A 79 -2.49 5.03 -5.50
N ALA A 80 -2.31 5.10 -4.19
CA ALA A 80 -2.64 4.04 -3.25
C ALA A 80 -4.15 4.02 -3.00
N HIS A 81 -4.81 2.92 -3.38
CA HIS A 81 -6.24 2.72 -3.17
C HIS A 81 -6.54 1.89 -1.93
N HIS A 82 -5.55 1.22 -1.37
CA HIS A 82 -5.71 0.44 -0.15
C HIS A 82 -4.36 0.31 0.55
N VAL A 83 -4.33 0.52 1.85
CA VAL A 83 -3.15 0.33 2.70
C VAL A 83 -3.59 -0.55 3.86
N ALA A 84 -2.85 -1.62 4.16
CA ALA A 84 -3.16 -2.48 5.28
C ALA A 84 -1.89 -2.82 6.04
N ARG A 85 -1.96 -2.77 7.37
CA ARG A 85 -0.88 -3.27 8.22
C ARG A 85 -0.75 -4.78 8.02
N ILE A 86 0.47 -5.23 7.76
CA ILE A 86 0.80 -6.64 7.80
C ILE A 86 1.06 -6.96 9.26
N THR A 87 0.03 -7.45 9.96
CA THR A 87 0.27 -8.07 11.27
C THR A 87 0.95 -9.41 11.02
N ASN A 88 2.28 -9.44 11.09
CA ASN A 88 2.96 -10.70 11.30
C ASN A 88 2.65 -11.08 12.75
N GLY A 89 1.77 -12.07 12.95
CA GLY A 89 1.10 -12.36 14.21
C GLY A 89 2.00 -12.81 15.36
N LEU A 90 2.89 -11.94 15.82
CA LEU A 90 3.50 -12.04 17.13
C LEU A 90 2.69 -11.14 18.06
N ALA A 91 1.74 -11.75 18.77
CA ALA A 91 1.09 -11.09 19.89
C ALA A 91 2.17 -10.58 20.87
N PRO A 92 2.06 -9.34 21.40
CA PRO A 92 2.95 -8.90 22.46
C PRO A 92 2.66 -9.75 23.70
N ASN A 93 3.61 -10.61 24.06
CA ASN A 93 3.66 -11.19 25.39
C ASN A 93 3.93 -10.04 26.37
N ALA A 94 2.87 -9.45 26.92
CA ALA A 94 2.98 -8.48 28.00
C ALA A 94 3.32 -9.23 29.30
N HIS A 95 4.41 -8.78 29.93
CA HIS A 95 5.02 -9.32 31.14
C HIS A 95 4.24 -8.98 32.41
#